data_AF-A0A813IPJ8-F1
#
_entry.id   AF-A0A813IPJ8-F1
#
_cell.length_a   1.000
_cell.length_b   1.000
_cell.length_c   1.000
_cell.angle_alpha   90.00
_cell.angle_beta   90.00
_cell.angle_gamma   90.00
#
_symmetry.space_group_name_H-M   'P 1'
#
loop_
_entity.id
_entity.type
_entity.pdbx_description
1 polymer ?
#
loop_
_entity_poly.entity_id
_entity_poly.type
_entity_poly.pdbx_seq_one_letter_code
_entity_poly.pdbx_strand_id
1 'polypeptide(L)'
;MPLLMTAGAAGSAATAAAAGAFGYNRANYMFDNGLRFGRYMAGYNFAAAQASQYREDIRDLTEQTCAKQDLYHALGVIFFVLNFQLIMAGRLGVHGPSPPEWILGIYWVNISSALMFLCTLTWLSLHAAARATAGAATLLTRSVRLPIPSPKQMDKARRTGNSFEKERASDIFRVPFAVPAPKDAIPEEQDAEKGMASNEQPGKKDRRMPKWFQDERKELHKGENGPPVLASSTPEHFELYRGLQQ
;
A
#
# COMPACT_ATOMS: atom_id res chain seq x y z
N MET A 1 21.76 60.25 -39.35
CA MET A 1 22.21 59.41 -38.22
C MET A 1 21.24 59.38 -37.02
N PRO A 2 19.94 59.03 -37.15
CA PRO A 2 19.07 58.79 -35.98
C PRO A 2 18.91 57.31 -35.59
N LEU A 3 19.29 56.35 -36.45
CA LEU A 3 19.04 54.91 -36.25
C LEU A 3 19.92 54.25 -35.17
N LEU A 4 21.06 54.84 -34.81
CA LEU A 4 22.06 54.22 -33.92
C LEU A 4 21.76 54.47 -32.42
N MET A 5 21.10 55.58 -32.07
CA MET A 5 20.69 55.87 -30.69
C MET A 5 19.43 55.10 -30.26
N THR A 6 18.49 54.88 -31.19
CA THR A 6 17.28 54.06 -30.94
C THR A 6 17.62 52.58 -30.74
N ALA A 7 18.64 52.07 -31.43
CA ALA A 7 19.11 50.70 -31.26
C ALA A 7 19.75 50.46 -29.87
N GLY A 8 20.49 51.44 -29.35
CA GLY A 8 21.09 51.37 -28.00
C GLY A 8 20.06 51.42 -26.86
N ALA A 9 19.02 52.25 -27.00
CA ALA A 9 17.93 52.34 -26.02
C ALA A 9 16.98 51.11 -26.07
N ALA A 10 16.75 50.55 -27.27
CA ALA A 10 16.00 49.30 -27.40
C ALA A 10 16.78 48.09 -26.85
N GLY A 11 18.11 48.07 -27.03
CA GLY A 11 18.98 47.03 -26.48
C GLY A 11 19.07 47.03 -24.95
N SER A 12 19.07 48.21 -24.32
CA SER A 12 19.07 48.33 -22.85
C SER A 12 17.71 47.98 -22.22
N ALA A 13 16.59 48.35 -22.88
CA ALA A 13 15.26 47.95 -22.44
C ALA A 13 15.04 46.42 -22.56
N ALA A 14 15.54 45.80 -23.64
CA ALA A 14 15.46 44.36 -23.83
C ALA A 14 16.30 43.57 -22.81
N THR A 15 17.49 44.07 -22.44
CA THR A 15 18.31 43.44 -21.39
C THR A 15 17.71 43.59 -19.99
N ALA A 16 17.11 44.74 -19.67
CA ALA A 16 16.39 44.92 -18.40
C ALA A 16 15.16 44.01 -18.30
N ALA A 17 14.40 43.86 -19.38
CA ALA A 17 13.26 42.95 -19.44
C ALA A 17 13.68 41.47 -19.34
N ALA A 18 14.77 41.08 -20.03
CA ALA A 18 15.31 39.72 -19.96
C ALA A 18 15.85 39.37 -18.57
N ALA A 19 16.54 40.32 -17.90
CA ALA A 19 17.01 40.14 -16.53
C ALA A 19 15.85 40.03 -15.53
N GLY A 20 14.80 40.84 -15.70
CA GLY A 20 13.58 40.75 -14.89
C GLY A 20 12.84 39.43 -15.08
N ALA A 21 12.66 38.98 -16.32
CA ALA A 21 12.05 37.69 -16.64
C ALA A 21 12.85 36.50 -16.07
N PHE A 22 14.17 36.53 -16.22
CA PHE A 22 15.08 35.52 -15.66
C PHE A 22 14.95 35.44 -14.13
N GLY A 23 15.00 36.59 -13.45
CA GLY A 23 14.87 36.68 -11.99
C GLY A 23 13.53 36.14 -11.49
N TYR A 24 12.44 36.50 -12.18
CA TYR A 24 11.10 36.01 -11.87
C TYR A 24 10.99 34.49 -12.05
N ASN A 25 11.44 33.95 -13.20
CA ASN A 25 11.35 32.52 -13.48
C ASN A 25 12.23 31.69 -12.54
N ARG A 26 13.42 32.19 -12.17
CA ARG A 26 14.28 31.54 -11.18
C ARG A 26 13.62 31.50 -9.80
N ALA A 27 13.01 32.60 -9.36
CA ALA A 27 12.29 32.65 -8.09
C ALA A 27 11.10 31.68 -8.08
N ASN A 28 10.32 31.66 -9.18
CA ASN A 28 9.19 30.75 -9.32
C ASN A 28 9.64 29.27 -9.36
N TYR A 29 10.72 28.96 -10.07
CA TYR A 29 11.31 27.63 -10.09
C TYR A 29 11.70 27.15 -8.68
N MET A 30 12.34 28.01 -7.88
CA MET A 30 12.74 27.67 -6.50
C MET A 30 11.52 27.45 -5.60
N PHE A 31 10.46 28.24 -5.77
CA PHE A 31 9.20 28.05 -5.05
C PHE A 31 8.51 26.73 -5.43
N ASP A 32 8.38 26.45 -6.73
CA ASP A 32 7.78 25.22 -7.24
C ASP A 32 8.58 23.98 -6.83
N ASN A 33 9.90 24.09 -6.77
CA ASN A 33 10.77 23.01 -6.29
C ASN A 33 10.47 22.62 -4.83
N GLY A 34 10.28 23.61 -3.96
CA GLY A 34 9.85 23.37 -2.58
C GLY A 34 8.49 22.66 -2.51
N LEU A 35 7.53 23.07 -3.34
CA LEU A 35 6.21 22.43 -3.41
C LEU A 35 6.28 21.00 -3.96
N ARG A 36 7.15 20.72 -4.95
CA ARG A 36 7.37 19.36 -5.49
C ARG A 36 7.90 18.42 -4.42
N PHE A 37 8.93 18.84 -3.68
CA PHE A 37 9.46 18.05 -2.58
C PHE A 37 8.42 17.87 -1.47
N GLY A 38 7.63 18.91 -1.17
CA GLY A 38 6.49 18.83 -0.25
C GLY A 38 5.45 17.79 -0.67
N ARG A 39 5.06 17.75 -1.95
CA ARG A 39 4.14 16.72 -2.50
C ARG A 39 4.73 15.32 -2.41
N TYR A 40 6.02 15.17 -2.74
CA TYR A 40 6.73 13.90 -2.62
C TYR A 40 6.70 13.38 -1.17
N MET A 41 7.05 14.23 -0.20
CA MET A 41 7.04 13.87 1.22
C MET A 41 5.62 13.59 1.72
N ALA A 42 4.62 14.35 1.28
CA ALA A 42 3.23 14.09 1.62
C ALA A 42 2.78 12.69 1.13
N GLY A 43 3.13 12.30 -0.10
CA GLY A 43 2.85 10.96 -0.63
C GLY A 43 3.46 9.84 0.21
N TYR A 44 4.74 9.98 0.60
CA TYR A 44 5.39 9.01 1.48
C TYR A 44 4.78 8.96 2.88
N ASN A 45 4.35 10.10 3.43
CA ASN A 45 3.65 10.14 4.71
C ASN A 45 2.31 9.39 4.65
N PHE A 46 1.54 9.55 3.58
CA PHE A 46 0.30 8.78 3.37
C PHE A 46 0.58 7.28 3.23
N ALA A 47 1.63 6.90 2.49
CA ALA A 47 2.02 5.50 2.35
C ALA A 47 2.50 4.90 3.68
N ALA A 48 3.23 5.65 4.50
CA ALA A 48 3.64 5.22 5.84
C ALA A 48 2.43 5.07 6.78
N ALA A 49 1.47 6.00 6.73
CA ALA A 49 0.24 5.91 7.50
C ALA A 49 -0.59 4.68 7.09
N GLN A 50 -0.72 4.42 5.79
CA GLN A 50 -1.37 3.23 5.24
C GLN A 50 -0.67 1.94 5.70
N ALA A 51 0.68 1.91 5.66
CA ALA A 51 1.46 0.80 6.18
C ALA A 51 1.17 0.54 7.66
N SER A 52 1.03 1.60 8.46
CA SER A 52 0.66 1.50 9.86
C SER A 52 -0.72 0.90 10.05
N GLN A 53 -1.72 1.34 9.28
CA GLN A 53 -3.08 0.79 9.32
C GLN A 53 -3.10 -0.71 9.03
N TYR A 54 -2.40 -1.14 7.97
CA TYR A 54 -2.31 -2.57 7.65
C TYR A 54 -1.65 -3.41 8.75
N ARG A 55 -0.70 -2.84 9.50
CA ARG A 55 -0.05 -3.56 10.61
C ARG A 55 -1.00 -3.72 11.80
N GLU A 56 -1.82 -2.72 12.08
CA GLU A 56 -2.85 -2.84 13.11
C GLU A 56 -3.95 -3.81 12.68
N ASP A 57 -4.42 -3.75 11.44
CA ASP A 57 -5.43 -4.70 10.93
C ASP A 57 -4.97 -6.17 11.08
N ILE A 58 -3.69 -6.45 10.78
CA ILE A 58 -3.13 -7.80 10.96
C ILE A 58 -3.12 -8.22 12.43
N ARG A 59 -2.80 -7.31 13.35
CA ARG A 59 -2.80 -7.58 14.79
C ARG A 59 -4.21 -7.85 15.28
N ASP A 60 -5.17 -7.01 14.92
CA ASP A 60 -6.57 -7.13 15.33
C ASP A 60 -7.19 -8.43 14.80
N LEU A 61 -6.94 -8.80 13.53
CA LEU A 61 -7.40 -10.07 12.95
C LEU A 61 -6.80 -11.29 13.67
N THR A 62 -5.52 -11.21 14.03
CA THR A 62 -4.84 -12.29 14.75
C THR A 62 -5.36 -12.41 16.17
N GLU A 63 -5.49 -11.30 16.88
CA GLU A 63 -6.00 -11.23 18.25
C GLU A 63 -7.43 -11.77 18.32
N GLN A 64 -8.30 -11.36 17.39
CA GLN A 64 -9.67 -11.89 17.31
C GLN A 64 -9.67 -13.40 17.06
N THR A 65 -8.76 -13.90 16.23
CA THR A 65 -8.65 -15.33 15.96
C THR A 65 -8.19 -16.09 17.21
N CYS A 66 -7.14 -15.61 17.88
CA CYS A 66 -6.65 -16.20 19.13
C CYS A 66 -7.72 -16.19 20.22
N ALA A 67 -8.40 -15.06 20.44
CA ALA A 67 -9.46 -14.96 21.43
C ALA A 67 -10.61 -15.96 21.20
N LYS A 68 -10.99 -16.19 19.94
CA LYS A 68 -12.01 -17.20 19.59
C LYS A 68 -11.50 -18.63 19.87
N GLN A 69 -10.25 -18.93 19.54
CA GLN A 69 -9.67 -20.24 19.84
C GLN A 69 -9.48 -20.45 21.35
N ASP A 70 -9.13 -19.42 22.11
CA ASP A 70 -9.02 -19.53 23.57
C ASP A 70 -10.38 -19.83 24.21
N LEU A 71 -11.47 -19.25 23.68
CA LEU A 71 -12.83 -19.56 24.10
C LEU A 71 -13.20 -21.03 23.79
N TYR A 72 -12.91 -21.51 22.57
CA TYR A 72 -13.17 -22.92 22.23
C TYR A 72 -12.33 -23.88 23.07
N HIS A 73 -11.08 -23.52 23.36
CA HIS A 73 -10.22 -24.31 24.23
C HIS A 73 -10.79 -24.36 25.65
N ALA A 74 -11.19 -23.23 26.22
CA ALA A 74 -11.80 -23.16 27.55
C ALA A 74 -13.10 -23.98 27.66
N LEU A 75 -14.00 -23.87 26.67
CA LEU A 75 -15.19 -24.71 26.59
C LEU A 75 -14.82 -26.19 26.50
N GLY A 76 -13.84 -26.53 25.67
CA GLY A 76 -13.30 -27.88 25.54
C GLY A 76 -12.84 -28.45 26.88
N VAL A 77 -12.08 -27.67 27.67
CA VAL A 77 -11.61 -28.09 29.01
C VAL A 77 -12.77 -28.28 29.99
N ILE A 78 -13.78 -27.40 30.00
CA ILE A 78 -14.97 -27.56 30.87
C ILE A 78 -15.68 -28.88 30.55
N PHE A 79 -15.96 -29.15 29.27
CA PHE A 79 -16.60 -30.40 28.86
C PHE A 79 -15.72 -31.62 29.11
N PHE A 80 -14.40 -31.48 29.04
CA PHE A 80 -13.45 -32.53 29.39
C PHE A 80 -13.58 -32.91 30.87
N VAL A 81 -13.57 -31.92 31.77
CA VAL A 81 -13.76 -32.14 33.22
C VAL A 81 -15.12 -32.78 33.52
N LEU A 82 -16.20 -32.31 32.88
CA LEU A 82 -17.52 -32.90 33.05
C LEU A 82 -17.59 -34.36 32.58
N ASN A 83 -16.96 -34.70 31.45
CA ASN A 83 -16.89 -36.09 30.97
C ASN A 83 -16.08 -36.97 31.93
N PHE A 84 -14.94 -36.49 32.45
CA PHE A 84 -14.19 -37.20 33.48
C PHE A 84 -15.00 -37.41 34.76
N GLN A 85 -15.78 -36.40 35.18
CA GLN A 85 -16.67 -36.53 36.32
C GLN A 85 -17.75 -37.60 36.07
N LEU A 86 -18.31 -37.71 34.86
CA LEU A 86 -19.29 -38.75 34.51
C LEU A 86 -18.68 -40.17 34.52
N ILE A 87 -17.39 -40.30 34.21
CA ILE A 87 -16.65 -41.56 34.32
C ILE A 87 -16.42 -41.91 35.79
N MET A 88 -15.91 -40.97 36.58
CA MET A 88 -15.46 -41.20 37.96
C MET A 88 -16.62 -41.26 38.95
N ALA A 89 -17.66 -40.45 38.74
CA ALA A 89 -18.91 -40.49 39.51
C ALA A 89 -19.81 -41.65 39.08
N GLY A 90 -19.28 -42.68 38.40
CA GLY A 90 -19.93 -43.90 37.90
C GLY A 90 -20.67 -44.75 38.95
N ARG A 91 -21.03 -44.17 40.10
CA ARG A 91 -21.97 -44.69 41.07
C ARG A 91 -23.42 -44.43 40.59
N LEU A 92 -23.78 -44.92 39.41
CA LEU A 92 -25.18 -45.03 38.96
C LEU A 92 -25.99 -46.08 39.77
N GLY A 93 -25.40 -46.67 40.82
CA GLY A 93 -26.01 -47.67 41.71
C GLY A 93 -26.15 -47.25 43.17
N VAL A 94 -25.98 -45.97 43.56
CA VAL A 94 -26.14 -45.59 44.99
C VAL A 94 -27.58 -45.76 45.47
N HIS A 95 -28.57 -45.63 44.58
CA HIS A 95 -29.97 -45.54 44.95
C HIS A 95 -30.92 -46.42 44.11
N GLY A 96 -30.42 -47.37 43.32
CA GLY A 96 -31.28 -48.23 42.50
C GLY A 96 -30.63 -49.53 42.01
N PRO A 97 -31.42 -50.50 41.52
CA PRO A 97 -30.91 -51.70 40.88
C PRO A 97 -30.01 -51.32 39.70
N SER A 98 -28.87 -51.99 39.57
CA SER A 98 -27.92 -51.72 38.50
C SER A 98 -28.58 -51.89 37.12
N PRO A 99 -28.42 -50.93 36.20
CA PRO A 99 -28.96 -51.08 34.85
C PRO A 99 -28.38 -52.31 34.14
N PRO A 100 -29.10 -52.91 33.19
CA PRO A 100 -28.59 -54.01 32.37
C PRO A 100 -27.25 -53.67 31.72
N GLU A 101 -26.35 -54.65 31.67
CA GLU A 101 -24.95 -54.47 31.23
C GLU A 101 -24.82 -53.88 29.83
N TRP A 102 -25.69 -54.25 28.91
CA TRP A 102 -25.67 -53.74 27.53
C TRP A 102 -25.89 -52.22 27.45
N ILE A 103 -26.69 -51.63 28.36
CA ILE A 103 -26.90 -50.18 28.44
C ILE A 103 -25.62 -49.51 28.96
N LEU A 104 -24.97 -50.12 29.95
CA LEU A 104 -23.71 -49.63 30.49
C LEU A 104 -22.62 -49.62 29.41
N GLY A 105 -22.56 -50.67 28.56
CA GLY A 105 -21.65 -50.73 27.42
C GLY A 105 -21.86 -49.58 26.42
N ILE A 106 -23.12 -49.29 26.05
CA ILE A 106 -23.44 -48.16 25.17
C ILE A 106 -23.04 -46.82 25.80
N TYR A 107 -23.29 -46.63 27.10
CA TYR A 107 -22.87 -45.45 27.86
C TYR A 107 -21.35 -45.24 27.80
N TRP A 108 -20.56 -46.29 28.05
CA TRP A 108 -19.10 -46.24 28.00
C TRP A 108 -18.57 -45.90 26.61
N VAL A 109 -19.15 -46.48 25.56
CA VAL A 109 -18.76 -46.17 24.17
C VAL A 109 -19.07 -44.71 23.83
N ASN A 110 -20.24 -44.20 24.24
CA ASN A 110 -20.64 -42.81 24.00
C ASN A 110 -19.74 -41.80 24.74
N ILE A 111 -19.38 -42.07 25.99
CA ILE A 111 -18.46 -41.21 26.72
C ILE A 111 -17.05 -41.28 26.14
N SER A 112 -16.58 -42.47 25.77
CA SER A 112 -15.26 -42.63 25.16
C SER A 112 -15.18 -41.90 23.82
N SER A 113 -16.23 -41.96 23.00
CA SER A 113 -16.27 -41.22 21.73
C SER A 113 -16.33 -39.71 21.97
N ALA A 114 -17.11 -39.24 22.94
CA ALA A 114 -17.14 -37.83 23.33
C ALA A 114 -15.76 -37.32 23.78
N LEU A 115 -15.02 -38.10 24.56
CA LEU A 115 -13.64 -37.75 24.96
C LEU A 115 -12.69 -37.61 23.77
N MET A 116 -12.79 -38.49 22.76
CA MET A 116 -11.97 -38.38 21.55
C MET A 116 -12.30 -37.10 20.75
N PHE A 117 -13.58 -36.74 20.65
CA PHE A 117 -13.97 -35.48 20.03
C PHE A 117 -13.50 -34.25 20.83
N LEU A 118 -13.52 -34.31 22.16
CA LEU A 118 -13.00 -33.23 22.99
C LEU A 118 -11.47 -33.10 22.88
N CYS A 119 -10.74 -34.21 22.77
CA CYS A 119 -9.30 -34.21 22.54
C CYS A 119 -8.94 -33.59 21.19
N THR A 120 -9.68 -33.94 20.13
CA THR A 120 -9.48 -33.33 18.81
C THR A 120 -9.85 -31.85 18.79
N LEU A 121 -10.94 -31.45 19.47
CA LEU A 121 -11.32 -30.04 19.64
C LEU A 121 -10.20 -29.23 20.30
N THR A 122 -9.70 -29.68 21.45
CA THR A 122 -8.64 -28.94 22.18
C THR A 122 -7.34 -28.87 21.38
N TRP A 123 -6.97 -29.96 20.69
CA TRP A 123 -5.82 -30.01 19.80
C TRP A 123 -5.95 -29.02 18.63
N LEU A 124 -7.08 -29.04 17.93
CA LEU A 124 -7.32 -28.15 16.79
C LEU A 124 -7.37 -26.69 17.21
N SER A 125 -7.96 -26.39 18.37
CA SER A 125 -8.02 -25.05 18.94
C SER A 125 -6.62 -24.50 19.22
N LEU A 126 -5.77 -25.32 19.85
CA LEU A 126 -4.37 -24.97 20.13
C LEU A 126 -3.58 -24.79 18.82
N HIS A 127 -3.76 -25.69 17.85
CA HIS A 127 -3.06 -25.61 16.56
C HIS A 127 -3.47 -24.36 15.78
N ALA A 128 -4.75 -24.01 15.76
CA ALA A 128 -5.26 -22.83 15.08
C ALA A 128 -4.70 -21.54 15.70
N ALA A 129 -4.65 -21.44 17.04
CA ALA A 129 -4.04 -20.31 17.73
C ALA A 129 -2.55 -20.17 17.40
N ALA A 130 -1.79 -21.27 17.43
CA ALA A 130 -0.37 -21.27 17.08
C ALA A 130 -0.11 -20.90 15.60
N ARG A 131 -0.98 -21.33 14.69
CA ARG A 131 -0.91 -20.95 13.27
C ARG A 131 -1.23 -19.49 13.04
N ALA A 132 -2.20 -18.92 13.77
CA ALA A 132 -2.56 -17.52 13.65
C ALA A 132 -1.39 -16.61 14.07
N THR A 133 -0.74 -16.89 15.20
CA THR A 133 0.40 -16.09 15.69
C THR A 133 1.63 -16.20 14.78
N ALA A 134 1.93 -17.40 14.28
CA ALA A 134 2.99 -17.59 13.28
C ALA A 134 2.66 -16.86 11.96
N GLY A 135 1.40 -16.93 11.51
CA GLY A 135 0.89 -16.21 10.35
C GLY A 135 1.08 -14.70 10.49
N ALA A 136 0.68 -14.13 11.61
CA ALA A 136 0.85 -12.72 11.92
C ALA A 136 2.31 -12.27 11.84
N ALA A 137 3.22 -13.03 12.45
CA ALA A 137 4.65 -12.74 12.39
C ALA A 137 5.17 -12.73 10.95
N THR A 138 4.74 -13.68 10.11
CA THR A 138 5.13 -13.71 8.70
C THR A 138 4.57 -12.54 7.90
N LEU A 139 3.31 -12.17 8.11
CA LEU A 139 2.67 -11.05 7.42
C LEU A 139 3.33 -9.70 7.79
N LEU A 140 3.61 -9.49 9.09
CA LEU A 140 4.22 -8.26 9.60
C LEU A 140 5.69 -8.08 9.17
N THR A 141 6.40 -9.18 8.85
CA THR A 141 7.82 -9.14 8.47
C THR A 141 8.04 -9.24 6.96
N ARG A 142 7.21 -9.99 6.23
CA ARG A 142 7.39 -10.24 4.80
C ARG A 142 6.45 -9.44 3.90
N SER A 143 5.20 -9.23 4.31
CA SER A 143 4.18 -8.60 3.46
C SER A 143 4.07 -7.10 3.71
N VAL A 144 3.92 -6.68 4.97
CA VAL A 144 3.70 -5.27 5.32
C VAL A 144 5.01 -4.62 5.76
N ARG A 145 5.85 -4.33 4.77
CA ARG A 145 7.10 -3.58 4.94
C ARG A 145 6.84 -2.08 4.83
N LEU A 146 7.57 -1.29 5.62
CA LEU A 146 7.51 0.17 5.56
C LEU A 146 8.06 0.67 4.20
N PRO A 147 7.40 1.63 3.54
CA PRO A 147 7.93 2.28 2.36
C PRO A 147 9.07 3.24 2.77
N ILE A 148 10.30 2.74 2.74
CA ILE A 148 11.50 3.55 3.02
C ILE A 148 12.02 4.07 1.69
N PRO A 149 12.07 5.40 1.47
CA PRO A 149 12.59 5.94 0.22
C PRO A 149 14.07 5.60 0.08
N SER A 150 14.45 5.10 -1.09
CA SER A 150 15.85 4.89 -1.44
C SER A 150 16.60 6.23 -1.52
N PRO A 151 17.89 6.31 -1.17
CA PRO A 151 18.69 7.52 -1.34
C PRO A 151 18.58 8.10 -2.76
N LYS A 152 18.51 7.25 -3.78
CA LYS A 152 18.31 7.67 -5.18
C LYS A 152 16.96 8.36 -5.42
N GLN A 153 15.90 7.87 -4.78
CA GLN A 153 14.56 8.46 -4.87
C GLN A 153 14.52 9.80 -4.13
N MET A 154 15.18 9.89 -2.97
CA MET A 154 15.34 11.16 -2.24
C MET A 154 16.13 12.19 -3.05
N ASP A 155 17.22 11.77 -3.71
CA ASP A 155 18.04 12.65 -4.55
C ASP A 155 17.30 13.09 -5.81
N LYS A 156 16.47 12.21 -6.41
CA LYS A 156 15.58 12.57 -7.53
C LYS A 156 14.51 13.59 -7.11
N ALA A 157 13.96 13.44 -5.89
CA ALA A 157 12.98 14.38 -5.35
C ALA A 157 13.61 15.73 -4.97
N ARG A 158 14.89 15.74 -4.58
CA ARG A 158 15.68 16.95 -4.33
C ARG A 158 16.23 17.52 -5.64
N ARG A 159 15.43 18.27 -6.40
CA ARG A 159 16.00 19.07 -7.49
C ARG A 159 16.85 20.20 -6.90
N THR A 160 18.10 20.28 -7.30
CA THR A 160 19.00 21.35 -6.86
C THR A 160 18.79 22.59 -7.73
N GLY A 161 19.10 23.78 -7.21
CA GLY A 161 19.09 25.03 -7.99
C GLY A 161 19.91 24.96 -9.29
N ASN A 162 20.96 24.13 -9.31
CA ASN A 162 21.77 23.85 -10.49
C ASN A 162 20.97 23.20 -11.65
N SER A 163 19.83 22.57 -11.35
CA SER A 163 18.94 22.02 -12.38
C SER A 163 18.20 23.10 -13.16
N PHE A 164 18.03 24.32 -12.60
CA PHE A 164 17.41 25.45 -13.31
C PHE A 164 18.24 25.89 -14.52
N GLU A 165 19.57 25.90 -14.37
CA GLU A 165 20.50 26.29 -15.45
C GLU A 165 20.55 25.26 -16.58
N LYS A 166 20.04 24.04 -16.33
CA LYS A 166 19.93 22.96 -17.31
C LYS A 166 18.57 22.94 -18.02
N GLU A 167 17.62 23.79 -17.63
CA GLU A 167 16.34 23.89 -18.31
C GLU A 167 16.47 24.55 -19.68
N ARG A 168 15.47 24.36 -20.55
CA ARG A 168 15.49 24.95 -21.89
C ARG A 168 15.49 26.48 -21.77
N ALA A 169 16.26 27.15 -22.63
CA ALA A 169 16.33 28.62 -22.63
C ALA A 169 14.94 29.28 -22.79
N SER A 170 14.00 28.63 -23.49
CA SER A 170 12.60 29.07 -23.61
C SER A 170 11.86 29.11 -22.27
N ASP A 171 12.19 28.21 -21.35
CA ASP A 171 11.55 28.12 -20.03
C ASP A 171 12.22 29.07 -19.04
N ILE A 172 13.54 29.24 -19.15
CA ILE A 172 14.33 30.21 -18.38
C ILE A 172 13.88 31.66 -18.64
N PHE A 173 13.57 32.01 -19.89
CA PHE A 173 13.16 33.36 -20.31
C PHE A 173 11.65 33.50 -20.58
N ARG A 174 10.84 32.65 -19.95
CA ARG A 174 9.38 32.70 -20.08
C ARG A 174 8.80 34.05 -19.64
N VAL A 175 7.90 34.60 -20.45
CA VAL A 175 7.12 35.79 -20.09
C VAL A 175 5.85 35.36 -19.35
N PRO A 176 5.55 35.92 -18.17
CA PRO A 176 4.33 35.58 -17.42
C PRO A 176 3.07 35.78 -18.28
N PHE A 177 2.12 34.85 -18.17
CA PHE A 177 0.79 34.87 -18.84
C PHE A 177 0.76 34.78 -20.37
N ALA A 178 1.87 35.04 -21.08
CA ALA A 178 1.94 34.98 -22.54
C ALA A 178 2.24 33.56 -23.08
N VAL A 179 2.99 32.77 -22.31
CA VAL A 179 3.40 31.41 -22.69
C VAL A 179 2.74 30.42 -21.72
N PRO A 180 2.10 29.34 -22.20
CA PRO A 180 1.48 28.33 -21.33
C PRO A 180 2.50 27.73 -20.37
N ALA A 181 2.03 27.26 -19.22
CA ALA A 181 2.90 26.61 -18.25
C ALA A 181 3.59 25.39 -18.88
N PRO A 182 4.89 25.15 -18.59
CA PRO A 182 5.54 23.93 -19.00
C PRO A 182 4.71 22.78 -18.43
N LYS A 183 4.18 21.94 -19.32
CA LYS A 183 3.70 20.63 -18.91
C LYS A 183 4.94 19.93 -18.41
N ASP A 184 4.96 19.56 -17.14
CA ASP A 184 6.04 18.76 -16.61
C ASP A 184 6.23 17.58 -17.55
N ALA A 185 7.32 17.60 -18.32
CA ALA A 185 7.83 16.39 -18.91
C ALA A 185 8.26 15.55 -17.71
N ILE A 186 7.33 14.70 -17.24
CA ILE A 186 7.72 13.35 -16.85
C ILE A 186 8.71 12.93 -17.94
N PRO A 187 9.95 12.58 -17.61
CA PRO A 187 10.93 12.22 -18.63
C PRO A 187 10.32 11.12 -19.50
N GLU A 188 9.81 11.48 -20.67
CA GLU A 188 9.51 10.55 -21.74
C GLU A 188 10.89 10.19 -22.29
N GLU A 189 11.39 9.03 -21.85
CA GLU A 189 12.48 8.35 -22.54
C GLU A 189 12.07 8.14 -24.00
N GLN A 190 12.72 8.87 -24.90
CA GLN A 190 12.56 8.71 -26.35
C GLN A 190 13.29 7.46 -26.91
N ASP A 191 13.70 6.52 -26.06
CA ASP A 191 14.53 5.37 -26.47
C ASP A 191 13.81 4.01 -26.45
N ALA A 192 12.51 3.93 -26.17
CA ALA A 192 11.77 2.65 -26.08
C ALA A 192 10.81 2.35 -27.26
N GLU A 193 10.61 3.24 -28.23
CA GLU A 193 9.58 3.05 -29.28
C GLU A 193 9.94 2.10 -30.44
N LYS A 194 11.08 1.38 -30.39
CA LYS A 194 11.45 0.43 -31.47
C LYS A 194 11.20 -1.05 -31.18
N GLY A 195 10.56 -1.41 -30.07
CA GLY A 195 10.31 -2.82 -29.78
C GLY A 195 9.12 -3.06 -28.89
N MET A 196 7.92 -3.10 -29.47
CA MET A 196 6.84 -4.06 -29.15
C MET A 196 5.54 -3.55 -29.78
N ALA A 197 5.40 -3.80 -31.08
CA ALA A 197 4.09 -3.85 -31.70
C ALA A 197 3.42 -5.16 -31.27
N SER A 198 2.63 -5.13 -30.21
CA SER A 198 1.68 -6.21 -29.88
C SER A 198 0.31 -5.62 -29.55
N ASN A 199 -0.49 -5.45 -30.61
CA ASN A 199 -1.88 -5.84 -30.71
C ASN A 199 -2.76 -5.68 -29.44
N GLU A 200 -3.28 -4.48 -29.20
CA GLU A 200 -4.41 -4.26 -28.28
C GLU A 200 -5.68 -3.89 -29.07
N GLN A 201 -6.76 -4.63 -28.77
CA GLN A 201 -8.09 -4.48 -29.35
C GLN A 201 -8.75 -3.15 -28.94
N PRO A 202 -9.51 -2.50 -29.84
CA PRO A 202 -10.23 -1.28 -29.52
C PRO A 202 -11.59 -1.64 -28.91
N GLY A 203 -11.75 -1.52 -27.58
CA GLY A 203 -13.08 -1.71 -27.03
C GLY A 203 -13.21 -1.79 -25.51
N LYS A 204 -13.14 -0.64 -24.83
CA LYS A 204 -14.06 -0.30 -23.72
C LYS A 204 -13.96 1.19 -23.43
N LYS A 205 -15.04 1.91 -23.75
CA LYS A 205 -15.22 3.32 -23.38
C LYS A 205 -15.39 3.41 -21.87
N ASP A 206 -14.31 3.62 -21.13
CA ASP A 206 -14.38 4.04 -19.74
C ASP A 206 -15.12 5.38 -19.66
N ARG A 207 -16.27 5.32 -19.01
CA ARG A 207 -17.20 6.43 -18.83
C ARG A 207 -16.60 7.46 -17.88
N ARG A 208 -16.64 8.74 -18.31
CA ARG A 208 -16.65 9.97 -17.48
C ARG A 208 -15.76 9.96 -16.23
N MET A 209 -14.44 9.80 -16.39
CA MET A 209 -13.51 10.29 -15.36
C MET A 209 -13.05 11.70 -15.70
N PRO A 210 -12.99 12.63 -14.72
CA PRO A 210 -12.45 13.97 -14.92
C PRO A 210 -11.03 13.92 -15.48
N LYS A 211 -10.69 14.89 -16.33
CA LYS A 211 -9.41 14.90 -17.06
C LYS A 211 -8.19 14.90 -16.14
N TRP A 212 -8.27 15.59 -15.00
CA TRP A 212 -7.21 15.60 -13.98
C TRP A 212 -6.94 14.21 -13.37
N PHE A 213 -7.98 13.38 -13.21
CA PHE A 213 -7.82 12.00 -12.71
C PHE A 213 -7.16 11.10 -13.77
N GLN A 214 -7.45 11.33 -15.05
CA GLN A 214 -6.79 10.62 -16.15
C GLN A 214 -5.32 11.04 -16.31
N ASP A 215 -5.04 12.32 -16.06
CA ASP A 215 -3.69 12.88 -16.10
C ASP A 215 -2.87 12.38 -14.90
N GLU A 216 -3.46 12.31 -13.70
CA GLU A 216 -2.83 11.73 -12.50
C GLU A 216 -2.61 10.21 -12.63
N ARG A 217 -3.58 9.47 -13.19
CA ARG A 217 -3.45 8.04 -13.52
C ARG A 217 -2.35 7.80 -14.57
N LYS A 218 -2.21 8.67 -15.57
CA LYS A 218 -1.09 8.61 -16.52
C LYS A 218 0.24 8.98 -15.87
N GLU A 219 0.27 9.96 -14.98
CA GLU A 219 1.47 10.40 -14.24
C GLU A 219 1.98 9.33 -13.27
N LEU A 220 1.08 8.62 -12.59
CA LEU A 220 1.40 7.53 -11.66
C LEU A 220 1.85 6.24 -12.36
N HIS A 221 1.38 5.97 -13.59
CA HIS A 221 1.61 4.70 -14.30
C HIS A 221 2.55 4.77 -15.52
N LYS A 222 2.95 5.97 -15.99
CA LYS A 222 3.90 6.13 -17.13
C LYS A 222 5.33 6.53 -16.73
N GLY A 223 5.62 6.76 -15.46
CA GLY A 223 7.00 6.98 -15.03
C GLY A 223 7.79 5.68 -15.01
N GLU A 224 9.03 5.69 -15.49
CA GLU A 224 10.04 4.61 -15.50
C GLU A 224 10.22 3.85 -14.16
N ASN A 225 9.69 4.37 -13.05
CA ASN A 225 9.72 3.77 -11.70
C ASN A 225 8.33 3.59 -11.06
N GLY A 226 7.23 3.76 -11.81
CA GLY A 226 5.90 3.43 -11.34
C GLY A 226 5.70 1.91 -11.38
N PRO A 227 5.05 1.30 -10.38
CA PRO A 227 4.77 -0.13 -10.42
C PRO A 227 3.96 -0.43 -11.69
N PRO A 228 4.36 -1.41 -12.51
CA PRO A 228 3.53 -1.85 -13.61
C PRO A 228 2.20 -2.34 -13.03
N VAL A 229 1.10 -1.71 -13.45
CA VAL A 229 -0.25 -2.24 -13.26
C VAL A 229 -0.34 -3.46 -14.14
N LEU A 230 0.06 -4.61 -13.58
CA LEU A 230 -0.41 -5.87 -14.12
C LEU A 230 -1.93 -5.77 -14.08
N ALA A 231 -2.63 -6.14 -15.15
CA ALA A 231 -4.08 -6.27 -15.15
C ALA A 231 -4.46 -7.37 -14.15
N SER A 232 -4.39 -7.06 -12.86
CA SER A 232 -4.56 -7.94 -11.74
C SER A 232 -5.89 -7.61 -11.09
N SER A 233 -6.54 -8.60 -10.51
CA SER A 233 -7.79 -8.37 -9.77
C SER A 233 -7.57 -7.60 -8.46
N THR A 234 -6.37 -7.09 -8.19
CA THR A 234 -6.07 -6.38 -6.95
C THR A 234 -6.45 -4.90 -7.07
N PRO A 235 -7.05 -4.29 -6.03
CA PRO A 235 -7.37 -2.87 -6.02
C PRO A 235 -6.13 -1.99 -6.24
N GLU A 236 -6.27 -0.91 -7.02
CA GLU A 236 -5.17 -0.03 -7.47
C GLU A 236 -4.27 0.50 -6.34
N HIS A 237 -4.83 0.72 -5.14
CA HIS A 237 -4.06 1.21 -4.00
C HIS A 237 -3.03 0.20 -3.45
N PHE A 238 -3.23 -1.10 -3.66
CA PHE A 238 -2.24 -2.12 -3.29
C PHE A 238 -1.09 -2.17 -4.30
N GLU A 239 -1.36 -1.89 -5.57
CA GLU A 239 -0.33 -1.85 -6.61
C GLU A 239 0.57 -0.62 -6.46
N LEU A 240 -0.03 0.55 -6.17
CA LEU A 240 0.70 1.77 -5.82
C LEU A 240 1.62 1.55 -4.62
N TYR A 241 1.13 0.89 -3.58
CA TYR A 241 1.92 0.54 -2.41
C TYR A 241 3.09 -0.40 -2.75
N ARG A 242 2.85 -1.37 -3.65
CA ARG A 242 3.87 -2.32 -4.09
C ARG A 242 4.98 -1.66 -4.90
N GLY A 243 4.67 -0.63 -5.68
CA GLY A 243 5.69 0.14 -6.40
C GLY A 243 6.52 1.06 -5.52
N LEU A 244 5.91 1.61 -4.46
CA LEU A 244 6.67 2.37 -3.46
C LEU A 244 7.66 1.50 -2.66
N GLN A 245 7.51 0.18 -2.68
CA GLN A 245 8.41 -0.77 -2.03
C GLN A 245 9.59 -1.23 -2.92
N GLN A 246 9.57 -0.95 -4.23
CA GLN A 246 10.65 -1.28 -5.17
C GLN A 246 11.62 -0.11 -5.32
#